data_AF-A0A2Z4V7S1-F1
#
_entry.id   AF-A0A2Z4V7S1-F1
#
_cell.length_a   1.000
_cell.length_b   1.000
_cell.length_c   1.000
_cell.angle_alpha   90.00
_cell.angle_beta   90.00
_cell.angle_gamma   90.00
#
_symmetry.space_group_name_H-M   'P 1'
#
loop_
_entity.id
_entity.type
_entity.pdbx_description
1 polymer ?
#
loop_
_entity_poly.entity_id
_entity_poly.type
_entity_poly.pdbx_seq_one_letter_code
_entity_poly.pdbx_strand_id
1 'polypeptide(L)'
;MFTRRLGRRLSAQALGFDACAPVYSGLEFAATPEQAVEIASGLWRKDSDSNAAVGKIAFIPAGLVVPSRDWLIGLADERVSRGDPATPAGLRYPARGKSAVPMQRQIDRGLGRRVTTADIAALRSVGELFRTLDHAYGGGHARQALVSYLVHEAEPMLRGTYGEAPGRRLFAAAADLTRLAGWTAYDIAAHGLAQRYFVQALRLAQATGLTAPTCWSP
;
A
#
# COMPACT_ATOMS: atom_id res chain seq x y z
N MET A 1 15.44 36.46 25.08
CA MET A 1 15.97 36.83 26.41
C MET A 1 15.83 35.68 27.45
N PHE A 2 16.02 34.40 27.09
CA PHE A 2 15.78 33.27 28.02
C PHE A 2 16.85 32.15 27.99
N THR A 3 18.07 32.41 27.52
CA THR A 3 19.10 31.36 27.34
C THR A 3 20.33 31.51 28.22
N ARG A 4 20.31 32.35 29.27
CA ARG A 4 21.51 32.66 30.08
C ARG A 4 21.45 32.29 31.57
N ARG A 5 20.64 31.32 31.98
CA ARG A 5 20.60 30.86 33.40
C ARG A 5 20.68 29.35 33.66
N LEU A 6 20.81 28.52 32.64
CA LEU A 6 21.08 27.09 32.82
C LEU A 6 22.41 26.80 32.13
N GLY A 7 23.48 26.61 32.89
CA GLY A 7 24.85 26.34 32.41
C GLY A 7 25.03 25.01 31.67
N ARG A 8 23.99 24.51 31.00
CA ARG A 8 24.00 23.33 30.13
C ARG A 8 23.17 23.61 28.88
N ARG A 9 23.61 23.13 27.73
CA ARG A 9 22.79 23.15 26.51
C ARG A 9 21.53 22.31 26.78
N LEU A 10 20.36 22.93 26.75
CA LEU A 10 19.09 22.23 26.72
C LEU A 10 18.93 21.63 25.32
N SER A 11 18.97 20.30 25.22
CA SER A 11 18.64 19.61 23.97
C SER A 11 17.12 19.42 23.85
N ALA A 12 16.63 19.17 22.63
CA ALA A 12 15.22 18.85 22.39
C ALA A 12 14.73 17.66 23.24
N GLN A 13 15.63 16.70 23.53
CA GLN A 13 15.33 15.58 24.43
C GLN A 13 15.04 16.02 25.87
N ALA A 14 15.68 17.09 26.36
CA ALA A 14 15.47 17.60 27.72
C ALA A 14 14.10 18.27 27.89
N LEU A 15 13.40 18.57 26.79
CA LEU A 15 12.06 19.13 26.75
C LEU A 15 10.98 18.06 26.49
N GLY A 16 11.35 16.76 26.50
CA GLY A 16 10.41 15.68 26.23
C GLY A 16 10.03 15.53 24.75
N PHE A 17 10.69 16.24 23.83
CA PHE A 17 10.60 15.94 22.40
C PHE A 17 11.51 14.76 22.09
N ASP A 18 11.06 13.57 22.49
CA ASP A 18 11.68 12.33 22.04
C ASP A 18 11.52 12.22 20.52
N ALA A 19 12.52 11.63 19.87
CA ALA A 19 12.62 11.50 18.42
C ALA A 19 11.44 10.69 17.86
N CYS A 20 10.32 11.37 17.63
CA CYS A 20 9.24 10.89 16.77
C CYS A 20 9.88 10.66 15.41
N ALA A 21 9.87 9.41 14.92
CA ALA A 21 10.31 9.05 13.57
C ALA A 21 9.84 10.12 12.56
N PRO A 22 10.63 10.44 11.50
CA PRO A 22 10.43 11.63 10.69
C PRO A 22 8.95 11.82 10.43
N VAL A 23 8.43 12.95 10.91
CA VAL A 23 7.02 13.24 11.14
C VAL A 23 6.14 13.02 9.90
N TYR A 24 6.77 12.95 8.71
CA TYR A 24 6.15 12.75 7.40
C TYR A 24 6.34 11.37 6.75
N SER A 25 7.18 10.47 7.28
CA SER A 25 7.42 9.16 6.64
C SER A 25 6.13 8.35 6.56
N GLY A 26 5.70 8.01 5.34
CA GLY A 26 4.45 7.28 5.06
C GLY A 26 3.21 8.15 4.89
N LEU A 27 3.31 9.48 5.06
CA LEU A 27 2.26 10.45 4.68
C LEU A 27 2.51 11.09 3.32
N GLU A 28 3.61 10.72 2.67
CA GLU A 28 3.94 11.17 1.32
C GLU A 28 2.90 10.64 0.32
N PHE A 29 2.29 11.54 -0.43
CA PHE A 29 1.41 11.21 -1.54
C PHE A 29 2.26 11.13 -2.80
N ALA A 30 2.44 9.93 -3.34
CA ALA A 30 3.33 9.69 -4.47
C ALA A 30 2.88 10.46 -5.72
N ALA A 31 3.81 10.89 -6.57
CA ALA A 31 3.46 11.46 -7.87
C ALA A 31 3.10 10.37 -8.90
N THR A 32 3.75 9.20 -8.81
CA THR A 32 3.59 8.10 -9.79
C THR A 32 3.16 6.79 -9.13
N PRO A 33 2.56 5.84 -9.88
CA PRO A 33 2.16 4.55 -9.33
C PRO A 33 3.35 3.72 -8.86
N GLU A 34 4.53 3.83 -9.48
CA GLU A 34 5.74 3.14 -9.04
C GLU A 34 6.21 3.67 -7.68
N GLN A 35 6.21 4.99 -7.50
CA GLN A 35 6.57 5.60 -6.23
C GLN A 35 5.54 5.25 -5.14
N ALA A 36 4.25 5.14 -5.49
CA ALA A 36 3.21 4.70 -4.57
C ALA A 36 3.49 3.27 -4.06
N VAL A 37 3.89 2.35 -4.95
CA VAL A 37 4.27 0.98 -4.57
C VAL A 37 5.48 0.99 -3.65
N GLU A 38 6.50 1.81 -3.90
CA GLU A 38 7.67 1.89 -3.04
C GLU A 38 7.35 2.43 -1.64
N ILE A 39 6.58 3.51 -1.54
CA ILE A 39 6.19 4.09 -0.24
C ILE A 39 5.30 3.11 0.55
N ALA A 40 4.30 2.51 -0.12
CA ALA A 40 3.42 1.53 0.51
C ALA A 40 4.17 0.28 0.97
N SER A 41 5.05 -0.28 0.12
CA SER A 41 5.86 -1.46 0.47
C SER A 41 6.87 -1.15 1.59
N GLY A 42 7.42 0.06 1.61
CA GLY A 42 8.26 0.54 2.72
C GLY A 42 7.48 0.59 4.05
N LEU A 43 6.23 1.08 4.01
CA LEU A 43 5.34 1.11 5.17
C LEU A 43 5.01 -0.33 5.65
N TRP A 44 4.67 -1.24 4.75
CA TRP A 44 4.31 -2.62 5.10
C TRP A 44 5.47 -3.39 5.73
N ARG A 45 6.68 -3.30 5.16
CA ARG A 45 7.86 -3.95 5.73
C ARG A 45 8.18 -3.40 7.12
N LYS A 46 8.16 -2.08 7.27
CA LYS A 46 8.37 -1.42 8.57
C LYS A 46 7.34 -1.86 9.62
N ASP A 47 6.08 -2.05 9.21
CA ASP A 47 5.02 -2.52 10.10
C ASP A 47 5.15 -4.01 10.46
N SER A 48 5.58 -4.84 9.51
CA SER A 48 5.85 -6.26 9.71
C SER A 48 7.03 -6.51 10.66
N ASP A 49 8.08 -5.68 10.58
CA ASP A 49 9.33 -5.85 11.34
C ASP A 49 9.24 -5.30 12.78
N SER A 50 8.32 -4.37 13.07
CA SER A 50 8.24 -3.66 14.36
C SER A 50 6.91 -3.86 15.07
N ASN A 51 6.80 -4.89 15.92
CA ASN A 51 5.58 -5.15 16.70
C ASN A 51 5.30 -4.09 17.80
N ALA A 52 6.29 -3.30 18.22
CA ALA A 52 6.19 -2.44 19.42
C ALA A 52 6.42 -0.92 19.21
N ALA A 53 6.97 -0.49 18.07
CA ALA A 53 7.35 0.92 17.86
C ALA A 53 6.30 1.72 17.07
N VAL A 54 5.43 1.06 16.31
CA VAL A 54 4.54 1.72 15.34
C VAL A 54 3.29 2.33 15.99
N GLY A 55 2.83 1.77 17.13
CA GLY A 55 1.77 2.38 17.95
C GLY A 55 2.16 3.72 18.60
N LYS A 56 3.45 4.08 18.60
CA LYS A 56 3.96 5.36 19.12
C LYS A 56 3.99 6.47 18.07
N ILE A 57 3.56 6.17 16.84
CA ILE A 57 3.51 7.17 15.78
C ILE A 57 2.37 8.14 16.07
N ALA A 58 2.70 9.41 16.29
CA ALA A 58 1.72 10.45 16.53
C ALA A 58 0.76 10.61 15.34
N PHE A 59 -0.52 10.80 15.65
CA PHE A 59 -1.52 11.27 14.69
C PHE A 59 -1.29 12.76 14.40
N ILE A 60 -1.41 13.16 13.13
CA ILE A 60 -1.12 14.53 12.70
C ILE A 60 -2.32 15.05 11.91
N PRO A 61 -3.20 15.88 12.50
CA PRO A 61 -4.38 16.40 11.79
C PRO A 61 -4.04 17.10 10.48
N ALA A 62 -2.98 17.93 10.47
CA ALA A 62 -2.50 18.63 9.28
C ALA A 62 -1.83 17.70 8.24
N GLY A 63 -1.48 16.47 8.62
CA GLY A 63 -0.82 15.50 7.76
C GLY A 63 -1.68 14.99 6.60
N LEU A 64 -2.99 15.23 6.64
CA LEU A 64 -3.91 14.90 5.54
C LEU A 64 -4.09 16.04 4.53
N VAL A 65 -3.66 17.27 4.83
CA VAL A 65 -3.94 18.43 3.96
C VAL A 65 -3.31 18.25 2.58
N VAL A 66 -2.03 17.89 2.53
CA VAL A 66 -1.31 17.67 1.26
C VAL A 66 -1.85 16.44 0.52
N PRO A 67 -1.96 15.24 1.14
CA PRO A 67 -2.56 14.09 0.46
C PRO A 67 -3.99 14.31 -0.04
N SER A 68 -4.85 14.98 0.72
CA SER A 68 -6.24 15.22 0.32
C SER A 68 -6.30 16.20 -0.85
N ARG A 69 -5.49 17.26 -0.81
CA ARG A 69 -5.35 18.22 -1.92
C ARG A 69 -4.84 17.52 -3.18
N ASP A 70 -3.76 16.76 -3.07
CA ASP A 70 -3.11 16.12 -4.21
C ASP A 70 -3.98 14.99 -4.80
N TRP A 71 -4.79 14.32 -3.97
CA TRP A 71 -5.80 13.37 -4.46
C TRP A 71 -6.97 14.06 -5.17
N LEU A 72 -7.48 15.18 -4.63
CA LEU A 72 -8.59 15.94 -5.23
C LEU A 72 -8.21 16.63 -6.54
N ILE A 73 -6.98 17.12 -6.64
CA ILE A 73 -6.47 17.87 -7.80
C ILE A 73 -5.75 16.93 -8.78
N GLY A 74 -5.27 15.79 -8.32
CA GLY A 74 -4.54 14.81 -9.12
C GLY A 74 -5.44 14.11 -10.13
N LEU A 75 -4.97 14.09 -11.38
CA LEU A 75 -5.57 13.26 -12.42
C LEU A 75 -5.33 11.78 -12.12
N ALA A 76 -6.21 10.92 -12.63
CA ALA A 76 -6.02 9.48 -12.54
C ALA A 76 -4.71 9.11 -13.24
N ASP A 77 -3.98 8.11 -12.74
CA ASP A 77 -2.80 7.65 -13.45
C ASP A 77 -3.20 7.16 -14.85
N GLU A 78 -2.62 7.81 -15.87
CA GLU A 78 -2.92 7.56 -17.29
C GLU A 78 -2.48 6.15 -17.70
N ARG A 79 -1.39 5.66 -17.10
CA ARG A 79 -0.85 4.33 -17.36
C ARG A 79 -0.33 3.69 -16.08
N VAL A 80 -0.67 2.42 -15.88
CA VAL A 80 -0.27 1.62 -14.71
C VAL A 80 0.44 0.34 -15.12
N SER A 81 0.33 -0.08 -16.39
CA SER A 81 1.01 -1.27 -16.91
C SER A 81 2.52 -1.25 -16.64
N ARG A 82 3.08 -2.39 -16.23
CA ARG A 82 4.51 -2.56 -15.98
C ARG A 82 5.07 -3.70 -16.84
N GLY A 83 6.11 -3.42 -17.62
CA GLY A 83 6.87 -4.43 -18.38
C GLY A 83 6.21 -4.96 -19.66
N ASP A 84 5.13 -4.34 -20.15
CA ASP A 84 4.53 -4.63 -21.46
C ASP A 84 4.65 -3.39 -22.37
N PRO A 85 5.73 -3.23 -23.16
CA PRO A 85 5.71 -2.31 -24.27
C PRO A 85 4.77 -2.93 -25.30
N ALA A 86 3.63 -2.27 -25.52
CA ALA A 86 2.64 -2.59 -26.55
C ALA A 86 3.25 -3.40 -27.72
N THR A 87 3.01 -4.71 -27.74
CA THR A 87 3.27 -5.50 -28.93
C THR A 87 2.08 -5.25 -29.87
N PRO A 88 2.25 -4.59 -31.03
CA PRO A 88 1.17 -4.50 -32.00
C PRO A 88 0.79 -5.92 -32.42
N ALA A 89 -0.51 -6.19 -32.44
CA ALA A 89 -1.08 -7.47 -32.83
C ALA A 89 -0.55 -7.91 -34.20
N GLY A 90 0.30 -8.94 -34.22
CA GLY A 90 0.89 -9.49 -35.43
C GLY A 90 1.11 -10.99 -35.26
N LEU A 91 0.20 -11.77 -35.85
CA LEU A 91 0.24 -13.20 -36.20
C LEU A 91 1.18 -14.14 -35.42
N ARG A 92 0.60 -15.20 -34.83
CA ARG A 92 0.85 -16.61 -35.24
C ARG A 92 -0.07 -17.63 -34.51
N TYR A 93 -0.48 -18.62 -35.29
CA TYR A 93 -1.41 -19.75 -35.05
C TYR A 93 -0.69 -20.97 -34.38
N PRO A 94 -1.30 -22.16 -34.13
CA PRO A 94 -1.50 -22.69 -32.77
C PRO A 94 -0.76 -24.01 -32.45
N ALA A 95 -1.00 -24.47 -31.21
CA ALA A 95 -1.06 -25.86 -30.73
C ALA A 95 0.23 -26.71 -30.67
N ARG A 96 0.67 -27.04 -29.45
CA ARG A 96 0.91 -28.44 -29.03
C ARG A 96 0.97 -28.57 -27.51
N GLY A 97 0.16 -29.48 -26.97
CA GLY A 97 0.02 -29.68 -25.54
C GLY A 97 1.16 -30.43 -24.88
N LYS A 98 1.10 -30.46 -23.53
CA LYS A 98 1.49 -31.55 -22.63
C LYS A 98 0.90 -31.26 -21.25
N SER A 99 0.11 -32.20 -20.74
CA SER A 99 -0.32 -32.24 -19.35
C SER A 99 0.88 -32.41 -18.41
N ALA A 100 0.89 -31.71 -17.29
CA ALA A 100 1.68 -32.03 -16.12
C ALA A 100 0.96 -31.54 -14.84
N VAL A 101 0.98 -32.41 -13.83
CA VAL A 101 0.33 -32.40 -12.50
C VAL A 101 0.59 -31.12 -11.69
N PRO A 102 -0.34 -30.62 -10.82
CA PRO A 102 -0.13 -29.39 -10.07
C PRO A 102 0.42 -29.69 -8.68
N MET A 103 1.72 -29.51 -8.48
CA MET A 103 2.29 -29.25 -7.16
C MET A 103 3.64 -28.55 -7.36
N GLN A 104 3.88 -27.48 -6.60
CA GLN A 104 5.13 -26.71 -6.56
C GLN A 104 5.34 -25.63 -7.64
N ARG A 105 4.63 -24.51 -7.48
CA ARG A 105 4.97 -23.24 -8.15
C ARG A 105 5.43 -22.19 -7.12
N GLN A 106 6.47 -22.52 -6.38
CA GLN A 106 6.94 -21.72 -5.23
C GLN A 106 8.24 -20.93 -5.47
N ILE A 107 8.88 -21.00 -6.64
CA ILE A 107 10.21 -20.37 -6.86
C ILE A 107 10.33 -19.74 -8.25
N ASP A 108 9.56 -18.69 -8.51
CA ASP A 108 9.88 -17.65 -9.52
C ASP A 108 9.62 -16.28 -8.86
N ARG A 109 10.18 -16.10 -7.66
CA ARG A 109 9.85 -15.01 -6.71
C ARG A 109 10.77 -13.79 -6.78
N GLY A 110 11.53 -13.60 -7.85
CA GLY A 110 12.40 -12.44 -7.96
C GLY A 110 12.51 -11.97 -9.40
N LEU A 111 11.95 -10.78 -9.67
CA LEU A 111 12.20 -9.99 -10.89
C LEU A 111 11.79 -10.69 -12.20
N GLY A 112 10.47 -10.77 -12.45
CA GLY A 112 9.95 -11.21 -13.75
C GLY A 112 8.62 -11.98 -13.75
N ARG A 113 8.00 -12.20 -12.59
CA ARG A 113 6.70 -12.91 -12.53
C ARG A 113 5.63 -12.10 -13.26
N ARG A 114 5.06 -12.68 -14.32
CA ARG A 114 3.87 -12.15 -14.99
C ARG A 114 2.67 -12.38 -14.08
N VAL A 115 1.97 -11.31 -13.72
CA VAL A 115 0.77 -11.39 -12.89
C VAL A 115 -0.42 -11.79 -13.74
N THR A 116 -1.08 -12.88 -13.37
CA THR A 116 -2.27 -13.37 -14.06
C THR A 116 -3.55 -12.88 -13.39
N THR A 117 -4.67 -12.96 -14.11
CA THR A 117 -6.00 -12.69 -13.55
C THR A 117 -6.35 -13.63 -12.40
N ALA A 118 -5.85 -14.87 -12.40
CA ALA A 118 -6.03 -15.84 -11.33
C ALA A 118 -5.29 -15.41 -10.05
N ASP A 119 -4.06 -14.89 -10.17
CA ASP A 119 -3.32 -14.36 -9.02
C ASP A 119 -4.08 -13.19 -8.37
N ILE A 120 -4.64 -12.28 -9.18
CA ILE A 120 -5.45 -11.16 -8.69
C ILE A 120 -6.75 -11.64 -8.03
N ALA A 121 -7.40 -12.67 -8.59
CA ALA A 121 -8.59 -13.25 -7.99
C ALA A 121 -8.30 -13.92 -6.64
N ALA A 122 -7.17 -14.61 -6.51
CA ALA A 122 -6.70 -15.16 -5.25
C ALA A 122 -6.44 -14.05 -4.22
N LEU A 123 -5.73 -12.98 -4.62
CA LEU A 123 -5.46 -11.81 -3.78
C LEU A 123 -6.76 -11.19 -3.24
N ARG A 124 -7.79 -11.03 -4.09
CA ARG A 124 -9.10 -10.53 -3.68
C ARG A 124 -9.84 -11.48 -2.74
N SER A 125 -9.77 -12.79 -3.00
CA SER A 125 -10.43 -13.80 -2.17
C SER A 125 -9.83 -13.83 -0.76
N VAL A 126 -8.51 -13.76 -0.66
CA VAL A 126 -7.82 -13.65 0.64
C VAL A 126 -8.16 -12.34 1.34
N GLY A 127 -8.30 -11.23 0.61
CA GLY A 127 -8.77 -9.98 1.17
C GLY A 127 -10.18 -10.07 1.78
N GLU A 128 -11.08 -10.81 1.15
CA GLU A 128 -12.42 -11.04 1.69
C GLU A 128 -12.41 -11.92 2.94
N LEU A 129 -11.52 -12.92 2.98
CA LEU A 129 -11.31 -13.72 4.19
C LEU A 129 -10.81 -12.84 5.34
N PHE A 130 -9.83 -11.95 5.10
CA PHE A 130 -9.37 -11.03 6.12
C PHE A 130 -10.46 -10.07 6.59
N ARG A 131 -11.31 -9.57 5.69
CA ARG A 131 -12.48 -8.75 6.08
C ARG A 131 -13.44 -9.51 6.98
N THR A 132 -13.73 -10.75 6.64
CA THR A 132 -14.61 -11.60 7.46
C THR A 132 -14.00 -11.82 8.85
N LEU A 133 -12.69 -12.08 8.93
CA LEU A 133 -11.98 -12.23 10.19
C LEU A 133 -11.95 -10.94 11.01
N ASP A 134 -11.71 -9.80 10.37
CA ASP A 134 -11.72 -8.47 10.98
C ASP A 134 -13.10 -8.16 11.59
N HIS A 135 -14.18 -8.42 10.84
CA HIS A 135 -15.56 -8.25 11.34
C HIS A 135 -15.92 -9.20 12.49
N ALA A 136 -15.39 -10.42 12.49
CA ALA A 136 -15.72 -11.43 13.49
C ALA A 136 -14.93 -11.29 14.81
N TYR A 137 -13.66 -10.91 14.74
CA TYR A 137 -12.73 -10.93 15.88
C TYR A 137 -12.14 -9.55 16.24
N GLY A 138 -12.41 -8.51 15.44
CA GLY A 138 -11.80 -7.19 15.57
C GLY A 138 -10.39 -7.13 14.97
N GLY A 139 -9.96 -5.94 14.54
CA GLY A 139 -8.77 -5.79 13.70
C GLY A 139 -7.43 -6.13 14.34
N GLY A 140 -7.34 -6.18 15.67
CA GLY A 140 -6.09 -6.50 16.36
C GLY A 140 -5.54 -7.91 16.07
N HIS A 141 -6.41 -8.90 15.84
CA HIS A 141 -6.00 -10.30 15.70
C HIS A 141 -5.55 -10.70 14.30
N ALA A 142 -6.06 -10.04 13.27
CA ALA A 142 -5.73 -10.35 11.87
C ALA A 142 -4.61 -9.47 11.28
N ARG A 143 -4.24 -8.36 11.95
CA ARG A 143 -3.31 -7.36 11.41
C ARG A 143 -1.96 -7.94 11.00
N GLN A 144 -1.30 -8.73 11.85
CA GLN A 144 0.04 -9.25 11.55
C GLN A 144 0.02 -10.19 10.32
N ALA A 145 -1.00 -11.04 10.23
CA ALA A 145 -1.18 -11.91 9.08
C ALA A 145 -1.48 -11.11 7.80
N LEU A 146 -2.31 -10.07 7.89
CA LEU A 146 -2.63 -9.18 6.78
C LEU A 146 -1.41 -8.41 6.27
N VAL A 147 -0.63 -7.81 7.17
CA VAL A 147 0.58 -7.05 6.82
C VAL A 147 1.66 -7.97 6.25
N SER A 148 1.84 -9.16 6.84
CA SER A 148 2.74 -10.17 6.27
C SER A 148 2.31 -10.57 4.86
N TYR A 149 1.00 -10.75 4.62
CA TYR A 149 0.46 -11.04 3.29
C TYR A 149 0.71 -9.90 2.29
N LEU A 150 0.58 -8.63 2.71
CA LEU A 150 0.93 -7.48 1.89
C LEU A 150 2.41 -7.49 1.46
N VAL A 151 3.33 -7.77 2.39
CA VAL A 151 4.78 -7.82 2.11
C VAL A 151 5.16 -9.01 1.22
N HIS A 152 4.59 -10.20 1.48
CA HIS A 152 5.05 -11.42 0.82
C HIS A 152 4.31 -11.77 -0.47
N GLU A 153 3.10 -11.26 -0.67
CA GLU A 153 2.28 -11.57 -1.85
C GLU A 153 1.95 -10.30 -2.66
N ALA A 154 1.41 -9.25 -2.03
CA ALA A 154 1.00 -8.04 -2.77
C ALA A 154 2.19 -7.25 -3.33
N GLU A 155 3.24 -7.00 -2.53
CA GLU A 155 4.45 -6.27 -2.95
C GLU A 155 5.16 -6.92 -4.15
N PRO A 156 5.43 -8.24 -4.18
CA PRO A 156 6.01 -8.91 -5.34
C PRO A 156 5.12 -8.85 -6.59
N MET A 157 3.79 -8.94 -6.41
CA MET A 157 2.84 -8.82 -7.53
C MET A 157 2.84 -7.41 -8.13
N LEU A 158 2.83 -6.38 -7.29
CA LEU A 158 2.91 -4.97 -7.72
C LEU A 158 4.26 -4.64 -8.38
N ARG A 159 5.33 -5.34 -8.01
CA ARG A 159 6.63 -5.19 -8.68
C ARG A 159 6.80 -6.04 -9.94
N GLY A 160 5.87 -6.96 -10.22
CA GLY A 160 5.89 -7.87 -11.37
C GLY A 160 5.53 -7.21 -12.71
N THR A 161 5.25 -8.05 -13.70
CA THR A 161 4.89 -7.61 -15.07
C THR A 161 3.39 -7.81 -15.31
N TYR A 162 2.70 -6.77 -15.79
CA TYR A 162 1.26 -6.80 -16.05
C TYR A 162 0.83 -5.72 -17.05
N GLY A 163 -0.21 -6.02 -17.82
CA GLY A 163 -0.87 -5.05 -18.71
C GLY A 163 -1.79 -4.10 -17.95
N GLU A 164 -2.39 -3.14 -18.67
CA GLU A 164 -3.15 -2.04 -18.06
C GLU A 164 -4.39 -2.51 -17.28
N ALA A 165 -5.25 -3.33 -17.88
CA ALA A 165 -6.48 -3.80 -17.22
C ALA A 165 -6.21 -4.71 -16.00
N PRO A 166 -5.30 -5.70 -16.07
CA PRO A 166 -4.87 -6.45 -14.88
C PRO A 166 -4.20 -5.56 -13.83
N GLY A 167 -3.39 -4.58 -14.25
CA GLY A 167 -2.72 -3.62 -13.36
C GLY A 167 -3.73 -2.82 -12.53
N ARG A 168 -4.74 -2.22 -13.15
CA ARG A 168 -5.77 -1.47 -12.43
C ARG A 168 -6.53 -2.34 -11.42
N ARG A 169 -6.82 -3.60 -11.77
CA ARG A 169 -7.46 -4.56 -10.83
C ARG A 169 -6.54 -4.95 -9.68
N LEU A 170 -5.24 -5.10 -9.94
CA LEU A 170 -4.23 -5.39 -8.93
C LEU A 170 -4.09 -4.23 -7.94
N PHE A 171 -3.98 -3.00 -8.44
CA PHE A 171 -3.93 -1.79 -7.61
C PHE A 171 -5.20 -1.63 -6.77
N ALA A 172 -6.38 -1.95 -7.31
CA ALA A 172 -7.63 -1.93 -6.55
C ALA A 172 -7.59 -2.93 -5.39
N ALA A 173 -7.16 -4.17 -5.64
CA ALA A 173 -7.04 -5.20 -4.60
C ALA A 173 -6.00 -4.83 -3.53
N ALA A 174 -4.86 -4.26 -3.95
CA ALA A 174 -3.83 -3.79 -3.02
C ALA A 174 -4.31 -2.60 -2.17
N ALA A 175 -5.01 -1.64 -2.78
CA ALA A 175 -5.61 -0.52 -2.07
C ALA A 175 -6.63 -1.00 -1.02
N ASP A 176 -7.46 -1.98 -1.37
CA ASP A 176 -8.44 -2.60 -0.48
C ASP A 176 -7.81 -3.27 0.74
N LEU A 177 -6.75 -4.05 0.54
CA LEU A 177 -5.99 -4.70 1.62
C LEU A 177 -5.26 -3.67 2.50
N THR A 178 -4.69 -2.63 1.87
CA THR A 178 -4.00 -1.54 2.59
C THR A 178 -4.98 -0.74 3.45
N ARG A 179 -6.19 -0.50 2.93
CA ARG A 179 -7.29 0.13 3.68
C ARG A 179 -7.70 -0.73 4.86
N LEU A 180 -7.81 -2.04 4.69
CA LEU A 180 -8.12 -2.97 5.78
C LEU A 180 -7.04 -2.93 6.87
N ALA A 181 -5.76 -2.86 6.48
CA ALA A 181 -4.67 -2.68 7.45
C ALA A 181 -4.82 -1.36 8.24
N GLY A 182 -5.28 -0.28 7.59
CA GLY A 182 -5.62 0.97 8.26
C GLY A 182 -6.73 0.84 9.30
N TRP A 183 -7.80 0.12 8.98
CA TRP A 183 -8.88 -0.18 9.94
C TRP A 183 -8.37 -1.02 11.12
N THR A 184 -7.58 -2.06 10.85
CA THR A 184 -7.02 -2.88 11.91
C THR A 184 -6.08 -2.12 12.85
N ALA A 185 -5.35 -1.13 12.32
CA ALA A 185 -4.52 -0.22 13.11
C ALA A 185 -5.35 0.77 13.93
N TYR A 186 -6.50 1.21 13.39
CA TYR A 186 -7.42 2.10 14.09
C TYR A 186 -8.03 1.41 15.32
N ASP A 187 -8.42 0.15 15.20
CA ASP A 187 -9.03 -0.65 16.28
C ASP A 187 -8.10 -0.83 17.49
N ILE A 188 -6.79 -0.90 17.27
CA ILE A 188 -5.79 -0.98 18.35
C ILE A 188 -5.32 0.39 18.85
N ALA A 189 -6.07 1.45 18.54
CA ALA A 189 -5.78 2.85 18.88
C ALA A 189 -4.46 3.41 18.30
N ALA A 190 -3.90 2.78 17.26
CA ALA A 190 -2.70 3.26 16.56
C ALA A 190 -3.07 4.27 15.46
N HIS A 191 -3.71 5.38 15.83
CA HIS A 191 -4.30 6.33 14.88
C HIS A 191 -3.30 6.96 13.91
N GLY A 192 -2.06 7.24 14.33
CA GLY A 192 -1.02 7.77 13.44
C GLY A 192 -0.56 6.77 12.38
N LEU A 193 -0.59 5.47 12.70
CA LEU A 193 -0.35 4.39 11.75
C LEU A 193 -1.53 4.24 10.78
N ALA A 194 -2.76 4.21 11.32
CA ALA A 194 -3.98 4.13 10.52
C ALA A 194 -4.04 5.26 9.47
N GLN A 195 -3.68 6.48 9.87
CA GLN A 195 -3.58 7.63 8.97
C GLN A 195 -2.67 7.36 7.76
N ARG A 196 -1.47 6.82 8.00
CA ARG A 196 -0.50 6.49 6.94
C ARG A 196 -1.05 5.41 6.01
N TYR A 197 -1.66 4.37 6.56
CA TYR A 197 -2.32 3.33 5.76
C TYR A 197 -3.43 3.90 4.87
N PHE A 198 -4.28 4.78 5.39
CA PHE A 198 -5.34 5.38 4.60
C PHE A 198 -4.80 6.27 3.48
N VAL A 199 -3.75 7.05 3.73
CA VAL A 199 -3.09 7.85 2.68
C VAL A 199 -2.53 6.95 1.57
N GLN A 200 -1.84 5.86 1.94
CA GLN A 200 -1.28 4.95 0.93
C GLN A 200 -2.38 4.17 0.19
N ALA A 201 -3.46 3.77 0.86
CA ALA A 201 -4.60 3.14 0.22
C ALA A 201 -5.27 4.07 -0.80
N LEU A 202 -5.45 5.35 -0.47
CA LEU A 202 -5.98 6.35 -1.39
C LEU A 202 -5.10 6.53 -2.62
N ARG A 203 -3.77 6.62 -2.42
CA ARG A 203 -2.85 6.78 -3.55
C ARG A 203 -2.86 5.56 -4.48
N LEU A 204 -2.91 4.35 -3.93
CA LEU A 204 -3.04 3.12 -4.72
C LEU A 204 -4.39 3.05 -5.46
N ALA A 205 -5.47 3.53 -4.84
CA ALA A 205 -6.79 3.59 -5.47
C ALA A 205 -6.82 4.56 -6.66
N GLN A 206 -6.05 5.64 -6.64
CA GLN A 206 -5.96 6.60 -7.75
C GLN A 206 -5.45 5.94 -9.05
N ALA A 207 -4.58 4.92 -8.93
CA ALA A 207 -4.10 4.16 -10.07
C ALA A 207 -5.20 3.32 -10.76
N THR A 208 -6.33 3.07 -10.09
CA THR A 208 -7.43 2.27 -10.66
C THR A 208 -8.26 3.04 -11.68
N GLY A 209 -8.09 4.36 -11.78
CA GLY A 209 -8.96 5.23 -12.56
C GLY A 209 -10.12 5.84 -11.75
N LEU A 210 -10.24 5.48 -10.47
CA LEU A 210 -11.15 6.15 -9.53
C LEU A 210 -10.57 7.51 -9.14
N THR A 211 -11.00 8.56 -9.84
CA THR A 211 -10.82 9.95 -9.41
C THR A 211 -12.17 10.61 -9.17
N ALA A 212 -12.16 11.70 -8.39
CA ALA A 212 -13.34 12.47 -8.05
C ALA A 212 -14.06 13.24 -9.20
N PRO A 213 -13.54 13.46 -10.44
CA PRO A 213 -14.11 14.49 -11.31
C PRO A 213 -15.32 14.08 -12.15
N THR A 214 -15.98 12.93 -11.91
CA THR A 214 -17.18 12.56 -12.69
C THR A 214 -18.51 12.77 -11.97
N CYS A 215 -18.52 13.17 -10.68
CA CYS A 215 -19.76 13.49 -9.97
C CYS A 215 -20.24 14.94 -10.11
N TRP A 216 -19.51 15.79 -10.85
CA TRP A 216 -19.94 17.15 -11.21
C TRP A 216 -20.02 17.28 -12.73
N SER A 217 -21.13 16.84 -13.30
CA SER A 217 -21.63 17.34 -14.57
C SER A 217 -22.97 18.04 -14.29
N PRO A 218 -23.15 19.32 -14.65
CA PRO A 218 -24.41 20.04 -14.50
C PRO A 218 -25.52 19.49 -15.39
#